data_AF-A0A2C6MF94-F1
#
_entry.id   AF-A0A2C6MF94-F1
#
_cell.length_a   1.000
_cell.length_b   1.000
_cell.length_c   1.000
_cell.angle_alpha   90.00
_cell.angle_beta   90.00
_cell.angle_gamma   90.00
#
_symmetry.space_group_name_H-M   'P 1'
#
loop_
_entity.id
_entity.type
_entity.pdbx_description
1 polymer ?
#
loop_
_entity_poly.entity_id
_entity_poly.type
_entity_poly.pdbx_seq_one_letter_code
_entity_poly.pdbx_strand_id
1 'polypeptide(L)'
;MIGTDGGLLDKPYRTSEIFVSPGERVDLLLDLRTFDTGEVITLKSLSFDPMHREEGGHGGHEGHGSSPVQAPKIGSGKEFHILKLVLKDRIPYDRTVPQSLSRIEAINTSGVSIRPITLAASGMQWLINGMSYQMDQYPITVKKNTTEIWEFRNQPNSMPHPMHLHGFMFQVIERDGSLSKLKNWPSIN
;
A
#
# COMPACT_ATOMS: atom_id res chain seq x y z
N MET A 1 -10.62 -5.67 -8.35
CA MET A 1 -9.78 -4.46 -8.38
C MET A 1 -9.71 -3.95 -9.79
N ILE A 2 -9.91 -2.65 -9.97
CA ILE A 2 -9.94 -1.98 -11.28
C ILE A 2 -8.97 -0.80 -11.38
N GLY A 3 -8.41 -0.33 -10.27
CA GLY A 3 -7.50 0.81 -10.23
C GLY A 3 -6.66 0.85 -8.96
N THR A 4 -5.57 1.61 -9.03
CA THR A 4 -4.59 1.87 -7.95
C THR A 4 -4.26 3.37 -7.91
N ASP A 5 -3.22 3.79 -7.19
CA ASP A 5 -2.80 5.19 -7.09
C ASP A 5 -2.57 5.88 -8.45
N GLY A 6 -2.06 5.12 -9.43
CA GLY A 6 -1.84 5.55 -10.82
C GLY A 6 -3.07 5.55 -11.74
N GLY A 7 -4.25 5.21 -11.25
CA GLY A 7 -5.50 5.17 -12.03
C GLY A 7 -5.96 3.75 -12.38
N LEU A 8 -6.72 3.62 -13.48
CA LEU A 8 -7.26 2.32 -13.91
C LEU A 8 -6.14 1.34 -14.30
N LEU A 9 -6.32 0.07 -13.95
CA LEU A 9 -5.46 -1.02 -14.40
C LEU A 9 -5.68 -1.32 -15.89
N ASP A 10 -4.92 -2.24 -16.47
CA ASP A 10 -5.09 -2.70 -17.85
C ASP A 10 -6.38 -3.52 -18.02
N LYS A 11 -6.71 -4.31 -16.99
CA LYS A 11 -7.89 -5.19 -16.91
C LYS A 11 -8.39 -5.34 -15.46
N PRO A 12 -9.61 -5.83 -15.23
CA PRO A 12 -10.07 -6.13 -13.88
C PRO A 12 -9.33 -7.35 -13.31
N TYR A 13 -8.83 -7.21 -12.08
CA TYR A 13 -8.25 -8.31 -11.32
C TYR A 13 -9.25 -8.78 -10.26
N ARG A 14 -9.71 -10.04 -10.38
CA ARG A 14 -10.59 -10.64 -9.38
C ARG A 14 -9.78 -10.97 -8.13
N THR A 15 -10.25 -10.50 -6.98
CA THR A 15 -9.62 -10.74 -5.69
C THR A 15 -10.67 -10.89 -4.59
N SER A 16 -10.33 -11.65 -3.55
CA SER A 16 -11.12 -11.78 -2.31
C SER A 16 -10.49 -11.06 -1.12
N GLU A 17 -9.22 -10.68 -1.23
CA GLU A 17 -8.45 -9.99 -0.19
C GLU A 17 -7.45 -9.03 -0.85
N ILE A 18 -7.16 -7.93 -0.17
CA ILE A 18 -6.20 -6.93 -0.65
C ILE A 18 -5.35 -6.46 0.53
N PHE A 19 -4.08 -6.17 0.26
CA PHE A 19 -3.25 -5.42 1.19
C PHE A 19 -3.27 -3.96 0.75
N VAL A 20 -3.54 -3.06 1.69
CA VAL A 20 -3.55 -1.61 1.45
C VAL A 20 -2.81 -0.95 2.60
N SER A 21 -1.71 -0.28 2.30
CA SER A 21 -0.92 0.44 3.27
C SER A 21 -1.29 1.93 3.32
N PRO A 22 -0.93 2.66 4.38
CA PRO A 22 -1.17 4.10 4.45
C PRO A 22 -0.63 4.85 3.23
N GLY A 23 -1.50 5.62 2.57
CA GLY A 23 -1.16 6.38 1.37
C GLY A 23 -1.49 5.67 0.05
N GLU A 24 -1.75 4.35 0.07
CA GLU A 24 -2.21 3.63 -1.12
C GLU A 24 -3.71 3.79 -1.34
N ARG A 25 -4.11 3.82 -2.61
CA ARG A 25 -5.51 3.83 -3.06
C ARG A 25 -5.81 2.60 -3.91
N VAL A 26 -7.03 2.10 -3.77
CA VAL A 26 -7.55 0.97 -4.54
C VAL A 26 -8.98 1.24 -4.98
N ASP A 27 -9.26 0.97 -6.25
CA ASP A 27 -10.62 0.99 -6.78
C ASP A 27 -11.16 -0.43 -6.91
N LEU A 28 -12.31 -0.68 -6.29
CA LEU A 28 -12.95 -1.99 -6.25
C LEU A 28 -14.36 -1.93 -6.85
N LEU A 29 -14.69 -2.96 -7.61
CA LEU A 29 -16.08 -3.26 -7.98
C LEU A 29 -16.51 -4.48 -7.18
N LEU A 30 -17.63 -4.34 -6.47
CA LEU A 30 -18.28 -5.42 -5.73
C LEU A 30 -19.54 -5.83 -6.48
N ASP A 31 -19.57 -7.08 -6.97
CA ASP A 31 -20.74 -7.63 -7.64
C ASP A 31 -21.71 -8.22 -6.62
N LEU A 32 -22.82 -7.53 -6.40
CA LEU A 32 -23.84 -7.94 -5.44
C LEU A 32 -24.92 -8.87 -6.04
N ARG A 33 -24.87 -9.17 -7.35
CA ARG A 33 -25.93 -9.94 -8.01
C ARG A 33 -26.04 -11.37 -7.54
N THR A 34 -24.95 -11.92 -7.01
CA THR A 34 -24.90 -13.30 -6.48
C THR A 34 -25.40 -13.42 -5.03
N PHE A 35 -25.73 -12.31 -4.36
CA PHE A 35 -26.14 -12.28 -2.96
C PHE A 35 -27.65 -12.08 -2.81
N ASP A 36 -28.26 -12.75 -1.84
CA ASP A 36 -29.71 -12.70 -1.63
C ASP A 36 -30.16 -11.49 -0.80
N THR A 37 -31.42 -11.09 -1.01
CA THR A 37 -32.04 -10.05 -0.18
C THR A 37 -32.06 -10.49 1.28
N GLY A 38 -31.65 -9.60 2.18
CA GLY A 38 -31.49 -9.89 3.61
C GLY A 38 -30.12 -10.46 3.98
N GLU A 39 -29.30 -10.85 3.00
CA GLU A 39 -27.94 -11.32 3.24
C GLU A 39 -27.06 -10.17 3.77
N VAL A 40 -26.15 -10.52 4.68
CA VAL A 40 -25.23 -9.60 5.33
C VAL A 40 -23.83 -9.83 4.78
N ILE A 41 -23.27 -8.81 4.14
CA ILE A 41 -21.92 -8.83 3.59
C ILE A 41 -21.03 -7.97 4.50
N THR A 42 -19.85 -8.47 4.85
CA THR A 42 -18.93 -7.75 5.75
C THR A 42 -17.56 -7.59 5.11
N LEU A 43 -17.04 -6.37 5.11
CA LEU A 43 -15.63 -6.09 4.86
C LEU A 43 -14.87 -6.16 6.18
N LYS A 44 -13.77 -6.92 6.19
CA LYS A 44 -12.94 -7.12 7.37
C LYS A 44 -11.50 -6.69 7.07
N SER A 45 -10.85 -6.10 8.05
CA SER A 45 -9.39 -6.13 8.13
C SER A 45 -9.00 -7.51 8.62
N LEU A 46 -8.22 -8.26 7.84
CA LEU A 46 -7.71 -9.56 8.27
C LEU A 46 -6.58 -9.37 9.29
N SER A 47 -6.29 -10.42 10.07
CA SER A 47 -5.11 -10.40 10.94
C SER A 47 -3.84 -10.42 10.09
N PHE A 48 -2.86 -9.62 10.47
CA PHE A 48 -1.56 -9.57 9.81
C PHE A 48 -0.45 -9.36 10.84
N ASP A 49 0.77 -9.79 10.51
CA ASP A 49 1.95 -9.44 11.31
C ASP A 49 2.28 -7.96 11.02
N PRO A 50 2.19 -7.05 12.01
CA PRO A 50 2.59 -5.66 11.82
C PRO A 50 4.11 -5.52 11.64
N MET A 51 4.88 -6.61 11.79
CA MET A 51 6.31 -6.70 11.57
C MET A 51 7.08 -5.66 12.38
N HIS A 52 6.70 -5.50 13.66
CA HIS A 52 7.47 -4.75 14.65
C HIS A 52 8.79 -5.49 14.92
N ARG A 53 9.78 -5.31 14.05
CA ARG A 53 11.12 -5.93 14.14
C ARG A 53 12.15 -5.04 14.82
N GLU A 54 11.68 -4.03 15.55
CA GLU A 54 12.49 -3.15 16.37
C GLU A 54 13.20 -3.97 17.47
N GLU A 55 14.44 -4.41 17.22
CA GLU A 55 15.32 -4.99 18.23
C GLU A 55 15.62 -3.91 19.27
N GLY A 56 14.92 -3.96 20.40
CA GLY A 56 15.16 -3.09 21.54
C GLY A 56 14.08 -2.03 21.74
N GLY A 57 12.94 -2.47 22.30
CA GLY A 57 12.22 -1.68 23.30
C GLY A 57 11.75 -0.28 22.90
N HIS A 58 11.05 -0.12 21.79
CA HIS A 58 10.21 1.08 21.58
C HIS A 58 8.81 0.67 21.13
N GLY A 59 8.04 0.19 22.11
CA GLY A 59 6.59 0.12 21.97
C GLY A 59 6.03 1.53 21.80
N GLY A 60 5.34 1.76 20.68
CA GLY A 60 4.39 2.85 20.51
C GLY A 60 5.01 4.24 20.36
N HIS A 61 4.74 4.87 19.21
CA HIS A 61 4.59 6.32 19.15
C HIS A 61 3.49 6.75 20.15
N GLU A 62 3.85 7.00 21.40
CA GLU A 62 3.12 7.96 22.22
C GLU A 62 3.49 9.34 21.68
N GLY A 63 2.62 9.86 20.82
CA GLY A 63 2.69 11.26 20.43
C GLY A 63 2.67 12.13 21.68
N HIS A 64 3.66 13.01 21.79
CA HIS A 64 3.58 14.18 22.65
C HIS A 64 2.39 15.04 22.19
N GLY A 65 1.22 14.76 22.75
CA GLY A 65 -0.03 15.45 22.45
C GLY A 65 -1.09 15.04 23.46
N SER A 66 -1.26 15.86 24.48
CA SER A 66 -2.28 15.75 25.50
C SER A 66 -3.69 15.68 24.89
N SER A 67 -4.37 14.54 25.04
CA SER A 67 -5.85 14.45 25.03
C SER A 67 -6.34 13.09 25.55
N PRO A 68 -7.21 13.04 26.58
CA PRO A 68 -7.79 11.81 27.09
C PRO A 68 -9.10 11.51 26.35
N VAL A 69 -9.04 10.74 25.27
CA VAL A 69 -10.18 9.95 24.79
C VAL A 69 -9.63 8.59 24.40
N GLN A 70 -9.73 7.64 25.32
CA GLN A 70 -9.29 6.27 25.07
C GLN A 70 -10.38 5.57 24.25
N ALA A 71 -10.39 5.83 22.95
CA ALA A 71 -11.05 4.96 22.00
C ALA A 71 -10.49 3.53 22.21
N PRO A 72 -11.32 2.47 22.08
CA PRO A 72 -10.82 1.11 22.21
C PRO A 72 -9.69 0.90 21.21
N LYS A 73 -8.46 0.74 21.73
CA LYS A 73 -7.28 0.44 20.93
C LYS A 73 -7.46 -0.98 20.38
N ILE A 74 -7.88 -1.10 19.12
CA ILE A 74 -7.77 -2.36 18.39
C ILE A 74 -6.29 -2.73 18.36
N GLY A 75 -5.94 -3.92 18.83
CA GLY A 75 -4.54 -4.37 18.86
C GLY A 75 -3.94 -4.32 17.45
N SER A 76 -2.70 -3.83 17.34
CA SER A 76 -1.97 -3.78 16.05
C SER A 76 -1.98 -5.14 15.36
N GLY A 77 -2.41 -5.19 14.10
CA GLY A 77 -2.47 -6.42 13.31
C GLY A 77 -3.62 -7.38 13.66
N LYS A 78 -4.53 -7.03 14.57
CA LYS A 78 -5.71 -7.86 14.88
C LYS A 78 -6.80 -7.67 13.83
N GLU A 79 -7.53 -8.74 13.54
CA GLU A 79 -8.73 -8.69 12.70
C GLU A 79 -9.83 -7.83 13.36
N PHE A 80 -10.54 -7.07 12.53
CA PHE A 80 -11.74 -6.35 12.93
C PHE A 80 -12.66 -6.10 11.72
N HIS A 81 -13.94 -5.78 11.98
CA HIS A 81 -14.91 -5.44 10.94
C HIS A 81 -14.82 -3.95 10.57
N ILE A 82 -14.80 -3.67 9.27
CA ILE A 82 -14.73 -2.31 8.73
C ILE A 82 -16.12 -1.84 8.30
N LEU A 83 -16.82 -2.65 7.52
CA LEU A 83 -18.10 -2.27 6.92
C LEU A 83 -19.05 -3.46 6.92
N LYS A 84 -20.33 -3.20 7.22
CA LYS A 84 -21.44 -4.15 7.07
C LYS A 84 -22.39 -3.61 6.02
N LEU A 85 -22.67 -4.39 4.99
CA LEU A 85 -23.66 -4.13 3.95
C LEU A 85 -24.82 -5.11 4.12
N VAL A 86 -26.05 -4.60 4.02
CA VAL A 86 -27.27 -5.42 4.08
C VAL A 86 -28.05 -5.17 2.80
N LEU A 87 -28.23 -6.21 1.99
CA LEU A 87 -28.98 -6.08 0.74
C LEU A 87 -30.48 -5.99 1.06
N LYS A 88 -31.10 -4.86 0.72
CA LYS A 88 -32.53 -4.61 1.01
C LYS A 88 -33.44 -4.99 -0.14
N ASP A 89 -33.05 -4.64 -1.35
CA ASP A 89 -33.83 -4.87 -2.56
C ASP A 89 -32.89 -5.18 -3.72
N ARG A 90 -33.40 -5.90 -4.72
CA ARG A 90 -32.70 -6.19 -5.97
C ARG A 90 -33.36 -5.41 -7.10
N ILE A 91 -32.53 -4.77 -7.93
CA ILE A 91 -32.96 -4.14 -9.18
C ILE A 91 -32.37 -4.91 -10.36
N PRO A 92 -33.03 -4.91 -11.53
CA PRO A 92 -32.42 -5.42 -12.75
C PRO A 92 -31.10 -4.68 -13.06
N TYR A 93 -30.00 -5.43 -13.15
CA TYR A 93 -28.68 -4.89 -13.49
C TYR A 93 -27.89 -5.91 -14.31
N ASP A 94 -27.67 -5.60 -15.59
CA ASP A 94 -27.11 -6.52 -16.60
C ASP A 94 -25.73 -6.08 -17.11
N ARG A 95 -25.16 -5.00 -16.57
CA ARG A 95 -23.85 -4.51 -17.00
C ARG A 95 -22.75 -5.50 -16.67
N THR A 96 -21.74 -5.54 -17.52
CA THR A 96 -20.53 -6.35 -17.37
C THR A 96 -19.32 -5.43 -17.20
N VAL A 97 -18.32 -5.90 -16.45
CA VAL A 97 -17.06 -5.18 -16.31
C VAL A 97 -16.25 -5.38 -17.59
N PRO A 98 -15.78 -4.31 -18.26
CA PRO A 98 -14.94 -4.43 -19.45
C PRO A 98 -13.68 -5.26 -19.15
N GLN A 99 -13.26 -6.11 -20.09
CA GLN A 99 -12.04 -6.91 -19.95
C GLN A 99 -10.76 -6.09 -20.19
N SER A 100 -10.89 -4.94 -20.84
CA SER A 100 -9.83 -3.94 -20.97
C SER A 100 -10.34 -2.62 -20.39
N LEU A 101 -9.56 -2.03 -19.49
CA LEU A 101 -9.93 -0.83 -18.74
C LEU A 101 -9.10 0.38 -19.18
N SER A 102 -7.80 0.18 -19.38
CA SER A 102 -6.87 1.22 -19.84
C SER A 102 -5.66 0.62 -20.54
N ARG A 103 -4.74 1.49 -21.00
CA ARG A 103 -3.42 1.10 -21.52
C ARG A 103 -2.36 1.70 -20.61
N ILE A 104 -1.45 0.86 -20.12
CA ILE A 104 -0.37 1.25 -19.24
C ILE A 104 0.94 0.99 -19.97
N GLU A 105 1.64 2.06 -20.32
CA GLU A 105 2.94 1.95 -21.01
C GLU A 105 3.98 1.44 -20.03
N ALA A 106 4.56 0.27 -20.31
CA ALA A 106 5.71 -0.20 -19.57
C ALA A 106 6.88 0.78 -19.72
N ILE A 107 7.48 1.16 -18.59
CA ILE A 107 8.68 1.99 -18.58
C ILE A 107 9.85 1.14 -19.09
N ASN A 108 10.59 1.64 -20.08
CA ASN A 108 11.79 0.94 -20.57
C ASN A 108 12.90 0.98 -19.52
N THR A 109 13.26 -0.19 -18.98
CA THR A 109 14.27 -0.37 -17.94
C THR A 109 15.63 -0.82 -18.48
N SER A 110 15.77 -1.01 -19.79
CA SER A 110 17.02 -1.47 -20.41
C SER A 110 18.14 -0.42 -20.26
N GLY A 111 19.26 -0.83 -19.65
CA GLY A 111 20.42 0.05 -19.44
C GLY A 111 20.19 1.20 -18.44
N VAL A 112 19.09 1.16 -17.68
CA VAL A 112 18.77 2.18 -16.69
C VAL A 112 19.60 1.98 -15.41
N SER A 113 20.11 3.08 -14.84
CA SER A 113 20.85 3.05 -13.58
C SER A 113 19.95 2.69 -12.40
N ILE A 114 20.47 1.82 -11.51
CA ILE A 114 19.82 1.47 -10.24
C ILE A 114 20.36 2.39 -9.14
N ARG A 115 19.45 3.06 -8.43
CA ARG A 115 19.72 3.88 -7.26
C ARG A 115 19.30 3.11 -6.00
N PRO A 116 20.23 2.72 -5.12
CA PRO A 116 19.86 2.12 -3.84
C PRO A 116 19.30 3.19 -2.90
N ILE A 117 18.19 2.85 -2.24
CA ILE A 117 17.57 3.64 -1.17
C ILE A 117 17.42 2.75 0.07
N THR A 118 18.29 2.97 1.05
CA THR A 118 18.30 2.21 2.30
C THR A 118 17.38 2.86 3.32
N LEU A 119 16.48 2.06 3.89
CA LEU A 119 15.62 2.43 5.01
C LEU A 119 16.15 1.71 6.26
N ALA A 120 16.49 2.46 7.30
CA ALA A 120 17.08 1.91 8.52
C ALA A 120 16.68 2.73 9.75
N ALA A 121 16.95 2.18 10.93
CA ALA A 121 16.89 2.92 12.19
C ALA A 121 18.29 3.18 12.76
N SER A 122 18.46 4.30 13.46
CA SER A 122 19.58 4.53 14.37
C SER A 122 19.05 5.18 15.65
N GLY A 123 19.08 4.43 16.76
CA GLY A 123 18.39 4.83 17.97
C GLY A 123 16.90 5.07 17.70
N MET A 124 16.39 6.25 18.07
CA MET A 124 14.99 6.64 17.86
C MET A 124 14.72 7.33 16.50
N GLN A 125 15.67 7.28 15.56
CA GLN A 125 15.54 7.97 14.28
C GLN A 125 15.40 6.98 13.12
N TRP A 126 14.36 7.20 12.30
CA TRP A 126 14.23 6.57 10.99
C TRP A 126 15.03 7.34 9.95
N LEU A 127 15.74 6.60 9.11
CA LEU A 127 16.71 7.15 8.18
C LEU A 127 16.45 6.66 6.76
N ILE A 128 16.60 7.56 5.80
CA ILE A 128 16.71 7.26 4.37
C ILE A 128 18.15 7.54 3.97
N ASN A 129 18.88 6.53 3.51
CA ASN A 129 20.32 6.62 3.20
C ASN A 129 21.16 7.23 4.34
N GLY A 130 20.82 6.88 5.60
CA GLY A 130 21.52 7.37 6.79
C GLY A 130 21.15 8.79 7.23
N MET A 131 20.19 9.43 6.55
CA MET A 131 19.76 10.80 6.86
C MET A 131 18.32 10.83 7.36
N SER A 132 18.08 11.66 8.36
CA SER A 132 16.72 12.08 8.75
C SER A 132 16.35 13.35 7.99
N TYR A 133 15.06 13.68 7.99
CA TYR A 133 14.55 14.88 7.32
C TYR A 133 15.22 16.16 7.85
N GLN A 134 15.64 17.03 6.93
CA GLN A 134 16.17 18.36 7.19
C GLN A 134 15.58 19.31 6.15
N MET A 135 14.95 20.41 6.58
CA MET A 135 14.19 21.29 5.67
C MET A 135 15.02 21.84 4.51
N ASP A 136 16.30 22.14 4.76
CA ASP A 136 17.18 22.78 3.77
C ASP A 136 18.13 21.79 3.08
N GLN A 137 17.79 20.49 3.06
CA GLN A 137 18.59 19.46 2.39
C GLN A 137 17.81 18.71 1.30
N TYR A 138 18.53 18.39 0.22
CA TYR A 138 17.99 17.73 -0.98
C TYR A 138 18.88 16.54 -1.37
N PRO A 139 18.94 15.48 -0.55
CA PRO A 139 19.93 14.41 -0.69
C PRO A 139 19.76 13.58 -1.97
N ILE A 140 18.58 13.63 -2.59
CA ILE A 140 18.32 12.93 -3.85
C ILE A 140 18.03 13.99 -4.91
N THR A 141 18.94 14.10 -5.87
CA THR A 141 18.75 14.91 -7.08
C THR A 141 18.67 13.98 -8.28
N VAL A 142 17.65 14.18 -9.10
CA VAL A 142 17.44 13.44 -10.36
C VAL A 142 17.46 14.41 -11.53
N LYS A 143 17.96 13.94 -12.68
CA LYS A 143 17.92 14.74 -13.90
C LYS A 143 16.50 14.73 -14.46
N LYS A 144 16.00 15.89 -14.91
CA LYS A 144 14.69 15.95 -15.58
C LYS A 144 14.69 15.05 -16.82
N ASN A 145 13.55 14.40 -17.07
CA ASN A 145 13.32 13.51 -18.23
C ASN A 145 14.28 12.32 -18.31
N THR A 146 14.75 11.80 -17.18
CA THR A 146 15.46 10.52 -17.13
C THR A 146 14.63 9.46 -16.43
N THR A 147 14.85 8.21 -16.81
CA THR A 147 14.35 7.04 -16.09
C THR A 147 15.42 6.57 -15.11
N GLU A 148 15.01 6.23 -13.89
CA GLU A 148 15.86 5.58 -12.89
C GLU A 148 15.11 4.38 -12.32
N ILE A 149 15.84 3.35 -11.89
CA ILE A 149 15.30 2.27 -11.05
C ILE A 149 15.67 2.60 -9.61
N TRP A 150 14.69 2.74 -8.73
CA TRP A 150 14.94 2.96 -7.30
C TRP A 150 14.73 1.66 -6.54
N GLU A 151 15.80 1.18 -5.92
CA GLU A 151 15.79 -0.06 -5.15
C GLU A 151 15.68 0.28 -3.66
N PHE A 152 14.46 0.19 -3.13
CA PHE A 152 14.23 0.38 -1.70
C PHE A 152 14.61 -0.89 -0.93
N ARG A 153 15.58 -0.75 -0.02
CA ARG A 153 16.04 -1.81 0.87
C ARG A 153 15.66 -1.48 2.31
N ASN A 154 14.67 -2.19 2.83
CA ASN A 154 14.30 -2.09 4.22
C ASN A 154 15.21 -2.97 5.07
N GLN A 155 16.04 -2.36 5.93
CA GLN A 155 17.01 -3.10 6.74
C GLN A 155 16.32 -3.88 7.87
N PRO A 156 16.94 -4.98 8.36
CA PRO A 156 16.36 -5.77 9.45
C PRO A 156 16.08 -4.99 10.73
N ASN A 157 16.86 -3.94 11.01
CA ASN A 157 16.72 -3.06 12.17
C ASN A 157 15.70 -1.93 11.93
N SER A 158 14.66 -2.17 11.14
CA SER A 158 13.64 -1.18 10.81
C SER A 158 12.25 -1.82 10.74
N MET A 159 11.22 -0.99 10.62
CA MET A 159 9.82 -1.40 10.44
C MET A 159 9.40 -1.38 8.96
N PRO A 160 8.24 -1.94 8.57
CA PRO A 160 7.68 -1.73 7.23
C PRO A 160 7.41 -0.26 6.92
N HIS A 161 7.79 0.19 5.72
CA HIS A 161 7.61 1.57 5.27
C HIS A 161 6.80 1.62 3.95
N PRO A 162 5.58 2.18 3.95
CA PRO A 162 4.87 2.49 2.71
C PRO A 162 5.51 3.73 2.07
N MET A 163 6.45 3.51 1.15
CA MET A 163 7.19 4.61 0.51
C MET A 163 6.31 5.35 -0.49
N HIS A 164 6.23 6.68 -0.32
CA HIS A 164 5.52 7.58 -1.22
C HIS A 164 6.49 8.58 -1.86
N LEU A 165 6.35 8.81 -3.16
CA LEU A 165 7.18 9.74 -3.93
C LEU A 165 6.30 10.82 -4.54
N HIS A 166 6.78 12.06 -4.51
CA HIS A 166 6.10 13.20 -5.11
C HIS A 166 6.64 13.46 -6.53
N GLY A 167 5.79 14.02 -7.39
CA GLY A 167 6.17 14.58 -8.68
C GLY A 167 6.05 13.63 -9.89
N PHE A 168 5.99 12.32 -9.66
CA PHE A 168 5.81 11.32 -10.72
C PHE A 168 5.16 10.05 -10.18
N MET A 169 4.58 9.26 -11.10
CA MET A 169 4.17 7.88 -10.85
C MET A 169 5.30 6.92 -11.19
N PHE A 170 5.26 5.70 -10.68
CA PHE A 170 6.24 4.64 -10.89
C PHE A 170 5.58 3.27 -11.12
N GLN A 171 6.35 2.35 -11.69
CA GLN A 171 5.94 0.97 -11.86
C GLN A 171 6.77 0.08 -10.96
N VAL A 172 6.11 -0.74 -10.15
CA VAL A 172 6.81 -1.73 -9.33
C VAL A 172 7.35 -2.83 -10.23
N ILE A 173 8.68 -2.99 -10.22
CA ILE A 173 9.38 -3.99 -11.03
C ILE A 173 9.41 -5.33 -10.29
N GLU A 174 9.80 -5.31 -9.01
CA GLU A 174 10.01 -6.51 -8.21
C GLU A 174 9.79 -6.21 -6.72
N ARG A 175 9.44 -7.28 -5.98
CA ARG A 175 9.42 -7.29 -4.52
C ARG A 175 10.10 -8.55 -3.99
N ASP A 176 11.27 -8.38 -3.38
CA ASP A 176 11.94 -9.45 -2.64
C ASP A 176 11.67 -9.35 -1.13
N GLY A 177 11.72 -10.48 -0.42
CA GLY A 177 11.49 -10.57 1.03
C GLY A 177 10.08 -10.25 1.50
N SER A 178 9.16 -9.91 0.58
CA SER A 178 7.75 -9.64 0.89
C SER A 178 6.96 -10.93 1.12
N LEU A 179 5.88 -10.85 1.91
CA LEU A 179 4.92 -11.94 2.05
C LEU A 179 4.49 -12.43 0.67
N SER A 180 4.36 -13.75 0.48
CA SER A 180 4.01 -14.36 -0.81
C SER A 180 2.77 -13.73 -1.47
N LYS A 181 1.81 -13.28 -0.65
CA LYS A 181 0.59 -12.58 -1.06
C LYS A 181 0.86 -11.21 -1.74
N LEU A 182 1.98 -10.56 -1.44
CA LEU A 182 2.37 -9.25 -2.00
C LEU A 182 3.22 -9.38 -3.28
N LYS A 183 3.85 -10.55 -3.51
CA LYS A 183 4.81 -10.75 -4.62
C LYS A 183 4.15 -10.62 -6.01
N ASN A 184 2.89 -11.01 -6.13
CA ASN A 184 2.15 -11.00 -7.39
C ASN A 184 1.09 -9.88 -7.46
N TRP A 185 1.16 -8.90 -6.56
CA TRP A 185 0.15 -7.85 -6.47
C TRP A 185 0.40 -6.75 -7.53
N PRO A 186 -0.59 -6.40 -8.37
CA PRO A 186 -0.47 -5.27 -9.29
C PRO A 186 -0.28 -3.99 -8.47
N SER A 187 0.82 -3.28 -8.69
CA SER A 187 1.08 -2.02 -8.01
C SER A 187 1.59 -1.03 -9.02
N ILE A 188 0.69 -0.16 -9.42
CA ILE A 188 0.99 0.97 -10.28
C ILE A 188 0.69 2.17 -9.41
N ASN A 189 1.77 2.75 -8.89
CA ASN A 189 1.69 3.84 -7.91
C ASN A 189 2.02 5.16 -8.54
#